data_AF-A0A1F5SVY0-F1
#
_entry.id   AF-A0A1F5SVY0-F1
#
_cell.length_a   1.000
_cell.length_b   1.000
_cell.length_c   1.000
_cell.angle_alpha   90.00
_cell.angle_beta   90.00
_cell.angle_gamma   90.00
#
_symmetry.space_group_name_H-M   'P 1'
#
loop_
_entity.id
_entity.type
_entity.pdbx_description
1 polymer ?
#
loop_
_entity_poly.entity_id
_entity_poly.type
_entity_poly.pdbx_seq_one_letter_code
_entity_poly.pdbx_strand_id
1 'polypeptide(L)'
;MKKLVLLLILMLMVSFSSIQPAQAINNQQINASVQVLCPDGDSNWFSGSGTMIDSSGIVMTNRHVVTDSNGYIINSCYVGVTKSISVAPSFDYVAEVKYWATDADMDVAFLYIDNQANELFSAIDVFAYDTNNLNLGDSLEVVGYPSIGNSTLTYVNGVVSGFSGNYIKSTAPIDQGNSGGSAYNSQGYFVGIPSAVQLGVANSISYILNINNVKDWLIQTFGSDYQADLYGASATSNINENIIEQQSDITSPNTDAVYGWVYTDSSMNTALTFEQTESDSNPYFIWDGFTDDSGIAGYYVYFGFDFNARPIEEGMLVTSNKYYGKADKGDGEYYLLVQAKDNSGNVSNTIYWTYNYQSANSHNIILEPITDSPVVINYDPYELDFPQATLPGALAQTLSGRILLQVERNGEAWYVYPNNNKRYFLNRPADAFTIMRELGLGATHQFISSYSVYPKHVWGKILLDVEKNGEAYYIYPITGRAYYLGRPADAFRIMRELGLGITNQNLAKIPFDFI
;
A
#
# COMPACT_ATOMS: atom_id res chain seq x y z
N MET A 1 51.55 -32.57 -38.86
CA MET A 1 51.77 -32.30 -37.42
C MET A 1 51.96 -30.81 -37.12
N LYS A 2 53.16 -30.20 -37.20
CA LYS A 2 53.40 -28.81 -36.70
C LYS A 2 52.33 -27.75 -37.06
N LYS A 3 51.89 -27.65 -38.33
CA LYS A 3 50.81 -26.71 -38.73
C LYS A 3 49.45 -26.97 -38.06
N LEU A 4 49.11 -28.22 -37.77
CA LEU A 4 47.85 -28.60 -37.12
C LEU A 4 47.84 -28.24 -35.63
N VAL A 5 48.97 -28.44 -34.96
CA VAL A 5 49.16 -28.04 -33.55
C VAL A 5 49.08 -26.52 -33.41
N LEU A 6 49.68 -25.77 -34.33
CA LEU A 6 49.59 -24.30 -34.33
C LEU A 6 48.14 -23.81 -34.55
N LEU A 7 47.37 -24.48 -35.39
CA LEU A 7 45.95 -24.15 -35.61
C LEU A 7 45.09 -24.45 -34.36
N LEU A 8 45.34 -25.58 -33.67
CA LEU A 8 44.68 -25.91 -32.41
C LEU A 8 45.00 -24.89 -31.31
N ILE A 9 46.26 -24.48 -31.17
CA ILE A 9 46.67 -23.47 -30.19
C ILE A 9 46.00 -22.13 -30.50
N LEU A 10 45.92 -21.74 -31.78
CA LEU A 10 45.23 -20.51 -32.17
C LEU A 10 43.72 -20.56 -31.88
N MET A 11 43.06 -21.72 -32.10
CA MET A 11 41.66 -21.91 -31.71
C MET A 11 41.46 -21.88 -30.19
N LEU A 12 42.32 -22.54 -29.40
CA LEU A 12 42.24 -22.50 -27.93
C LEU A 12 42.52 -21.11 -27.34
N MET A 13 43.28 -20.25 -28.03
CA MET A 13 43.52 -18.87 -27.58
C MET A 13 42.32 -17.94 -27.84
N VAL A 14 41.43 -18.28 -28.79
CA VAL A 14 40.19 -17.51 -29.04
C VAL A 14 39.07 -17.87 -28.06
N SER A 15 39.11 -19.05 -27.43
CA SER A 15 38.08 -19.50 -26.48
C SER A 15 38.23 -19.00 -25.03
N PHE A 16 39.14 -18.04 -24.77
CA PHE A 16 39.34 -17.45 -23.43
C PHE A 16 39.22 -15.92 -23.40
N SER A 17 38.41 -15.35 -24.31
CA SER A 17 37.73 -14.09 -24.02
C SER A 17 36.82 -14.31 -22.82
N SER A 18 37.25 -13.89 -21.62
CA SER A 18 36.35 -13.80 -20.48
C SER A 18 35.28 -12.77 -20.80
N ILE A 19 34.09 -13.25 -21.18
CA ILE A 19 32.89 -12.42 -21.25
C ILE A 19 32.58 -12.05 -19.79
N GLN A 20 33.16 -10.94 -19.33
CA GLN A 20 32.58 -10.25 -18.19
C GLN A 20 31.16 -9.87 -18.62
N PRO A 21 30.13 -10.14 -17.81
CA PRO A 21 28.81 -9.56 -18.07
C PRO A 21 28.99 -8.05 -18.16
N ALA A 22 28.41 -7.43 -19.19
CA ALA A 22 28.31 -5.98 -19.21
C ALA A 22 27.49 -5.58 -17.98
N GLN A 23 28.11 -4.88 -17.03
CA GLN A 23 27.41 -4.35 -15.88
C GLN A 23 26.57 -3.17 -16.37
N ALA A 24 25.25 -3.24 -16.18
CA ALA A 24 24.36 -2.18 -16.66
C ALA A 24 24.70 -0.83 -16.01
N ILE A 25 24.98 -0.88 -14.71
CA ILE A 25 25.37 0.28 -13.91
C ILE A 25 26.88 0.50 -13.96
N ASN A 26 27.26 1.67 -14.50
CA ASN A 26 28.60 2.23 -14.38
C ASN A 26 28.54 3.59 -13.65
N ASN A 27 29.66 4.33 -13.64
CA ASN A 27 29.76 5.62 -12.96
C ASN A 27 28.67 6.63 -13.37
N GLN A 28 28.14 6.57 -14.60
CA GLN A 28 27.05 7.46 -15.02
C GLN A 28 25.75 7.17 -14.26
N GLN A 29 25.29 5.91 -14.22
CA GLN A 29 24.10 5.51 -13.45
C GLN A 29 24.30 5.74 -11.95
N ILE A 30 25.50 5.50 -11.42
CA ILE A 30 25.84 5.75 -10.01
C ILE A 30 25.71 7.25 -9.69
N ASN A 31 26.37 8.12 -10.46
CA ASN A 31 26.39 9.57 -10.19
C ASN A 31 25.04 10.25 -10.49
N ALA A 32 24.21 9.67 -11.36
CA ALA A 32 22.84 10.12 -11.62
C ALA A 32 21.82 9.60 -10.60
N SER A 33 22.17 8.63 -9.75
CA SER A 33 21.33 8.22 -8.63
C SER A 33 21.36 9.31 -7.54
N VAL A 34 20.23 9.60 -6.90
CA VAL A 34 20.16 10.54 -5.76
C VAL A 34 19.27 9.99 -4.64
N GLN A 35 19.46 10.51 -3.42
CA GLN A 35 18.50 10.33 -2.33
C GLN A 35 17.59 11.56 -2.26
N VAL A 36 16.29 11.36 -2.03
CA VAL A 36 15.29 12.42 -1.91
C VAL A 36 14.73 12.42 -0.49
N LEU A 37 14.70 13.60 0.16
CA LEU A 37 14.16 13.81 1.51
C LEU A 37 13.20 14.99 1.53
N CYS A 38 11.90 14.74 1.75
CA CYS A 38 10.83 15.73 1.69
C CYS A 38 10.21 15.94 3.10
N PRO A 39 10.41 17.12 3.74
CA PRO A 39 9.79 17.44 5.03
C PRO A 39 8.38 18.03 4.85
N ASP A 40 7.38 17.52 5.58
CA ASP A 40 5.98 18.00 5.46
C ASP A 40 5.66 19.30 6.22
N GLY A 41 6.60 19.79 7.03
CA GLY A 41 6.43 20.96 7.89
C GLY A 41 5.95 20.61 9.31
N ASP A 42 5.22 19.51 9.48
CA ASP A 42 4.79 18.97 10.78
C ASP A 42 5.86 18.06 11.44
N SER A 43 7.11 18.21 10.98
CA SER A 43 8.32 17.48 11.42
C SER A 43 8.39 16.01 10.99
N ASN A 44 7.51 15.52 10.11
CA ASN A 44 7.71 14.22 9.47
C ASN A 44 8.64 14.37 8.25
N TRP A 45 9.29 13.27 7.89
CA TRP A 45 10.23 13.22 6.78
C TRP A 45 9.90 12.04 5.88
N PHE A 46 9.53 12.34 4.64
CA PHE A 46 9.30 11.38 3.58
C PHE A 46 10.63 11.18 2.85
N SER A 47 10.95 9.92 2.50
CA SER A 47 12.28 9.56 2.02
C SER A 47 12.21 8.47 0.98
N GLY A 48 13.08 8.58 -0.03
CA GLY A 48 13.23 7.60 -1.09
C GLY A 48 14.43 7.93 -1.96
N SER A 49 14.42 7.40 -3.18
CA SER A 49 15.45 7.58 -4.18
C SER A 49 14.99 8.48 -5.32
N GLY A 50 15.92 8.90 -6.18
CA GLY A 50 15.64 9.60 -7.42
C GLY A 50 16.64 9.24 -8.51
N THR A 51 16.25 9.45 -9.77
CA THR A 51 17.12 9.37 -10.96
C THR A 51 17.24 10.75 -11.58
N MET A 52 18.46 11.23 -11.79
CA MET A 52 18.71 12.49 -12.48
C MET A 52 18.60 12.31 -14.00
N ILE A 53 17.66 13.02 -14.62
CA ILE A 53 17.25 12.83 -16.03
C ILE A 53 17.74 13.93 -16.96
N ASP A 54 18.17 15.07 -16.42
CA ASP A 54 18.90 16.09 -17.19
C ASP A 54 20.03 16.74 -16.35
N SER A 55 21.10 17.10 -17.07
CA SER A 55 22.33 17.70 -16.53
C SER A 55 22.17 19.05 -15.87
N SER A 56 21.06 19.78 -16.09
CA SER A 56 20.74 21.02 -15.38
C SER A 56 20.31 20.82 -13.92
N GLY A 57 19.92 19.59 -13.54
CA GLY A 57 19.49 19.25 -12.18
C GLY A 57 18.03 18.79 -12.07
N ILE A 58 17.49 18.14 -13.10
CA ILE A 58 16.12 17.60 -13.10
C ILE A 58 16.15 16.14 -12.61
N VAL A 59 15.37 15.83 -11.59
CA VAL A 59 15.29 14.52 -10.92
C VAL A 59 13.89 13.93 -11.06
N MET A 60 13.80 12.70 -11.53
CA MET A 60 12.58 11.90 -11.57
C MET A 60 12.56 10.94 -10.38
N THR A 61 11.41 10.82 -9.71
CA THR A 61 11.16 9.91 -8.58
C THR A 61 9.69 9.47 -8.58
N ASN A 62 9.23 8.77 -7.55
CA ASN A 62 7.83 8.45 -7.35
C ASN A 62 7.04 9.64 -6.81
N ARG A 63 5.72 9.67 -7.06
CA ARG A 63 4.83 10.64 -6.42
C ARG A 63 4.75 10.39 -4.92
N HIS A 64 4.70 9.13 -4.46
CA HIS A 64 4.58 8.84 -3.03
C HIS A 64 5.80 9.28 -2.20
N VAL A 65 6.96 9.52 -2.81
CA VAL A 65 8.17 10.06 -2.14
C VAL A 65 8.02 11.56 -1.84
N VAL A 66 7.22 12.28 -2.64
CA VAL A 66 6.94 13.71 -2.50
C VAL A 66 5.54 14.01 -1.95
N THR A 67 4.85 13.02 -1.39
CA THR A 67 3.48 13.15 -0.88
C THR A 67 3.45 12.92 0.63
N ASP A 68 2.69 13.75 1.36
CA ASP A 68 2.55 13.65 2.81
C ASP A 68 1.60 12.52 3.28
N SER A 69 1.37 12.42 4.59
CA SER A 69 0.45 11.42 5.18
C SER A 69 -1.02 11.61 4.80
N ASN A 70 -1.40 12.77 4.26
CA ASN A 70 -2.77 13.15 3.93
C ASN A 70 -3.07 13.06 2.42
N GLY A 71 -2.03 12.99 1.57
CA GLY A 71 -2.13 12.94 0.10
C GLY A 71 -1.70 14.22 -0.62
N TYR A 72 -1.23 15.24 0.11
CA TYR A 72 -0.78 16.52 -0.43
C TYR A 72 0.68 16.46 -0.90
N ILE A 73 1.03 17.25 -1.91
CA ILE A 73 2.40 17.35 -2.42
C ILE A 73 3.25 18.23 -1.49
N ILE A 74 4.45 17.75 -1.19
CA ILE A 74 5.47 18.49 -0.45
C ILE A 74 6.30 19.27 -1.46
N ASN A 75 6.00 20.56 -1.64
CA ASN A 75 6.54 21.39 -2.73
C ASN A 75 8.08 21.54 -2.76
N SER A 76 8.80 21.18 -1.69
CA SER A 76 10.24 21.38 -1.57
C SER A 76 10.90 20.20 -0.84
N CYS A 77 11.95 19.64 -1.45
CA CYS A 77 12.70 18.49 -0.92
C CYS A 77 14.21 18.72 -0.99
N TYR A 78 14.97 18.08 -0.10
CA TYR A 78 16.44 18.02 -0.19
C TYR A 78 16.86 16.90 -1.13
N VAL A 79 17.86 17.17 -1.98
CA VAL A 79 18.43 16.18 -2.91
C VAL A 79 19.87 15.87 -2.53
N GLY A 80 20.09 14.61 -2.17
CA GLY A 80 21.39 14.06 -1.82
C GLY A 80 22.09 13.50 -3.05
N VAL A 81 23.13 14.17 -3.54
CA VAL A 81 23.85 13.77 -4.77
C VAL A 81 24.89 12.69 -4.48
N THR A 82 24.89 11.62 -5.29
CA THR A 82 25.86 10.52 -5.19
C THR A 82 27.24 10.95 -5.65
N LYS A 83 28.26 10.77 -4.78
CA LYS A 83 29.68 11.01 -5.10
C LYS A 83 30.52 9.71 -5.07
N SER A 84 30.00 8.63 -4.47
CA SER A 84 30.56 7.27 -4.47
C SER A 84 29.52 6.29 -3.91
N ILE A 85 29.55 5.02 -4.33
CA ILE A 85 28.75 3.93 -3.73
C ILE A 85 29.13 3.65 -2.25
N SER A 86 30.29 4.12 -1.80
CA SER A 86 30.84 3.84 -0.46
C SER A 86 30.71 4.98 0.54
N VAL A 87 30.02 6.06 0.18
CA VAL A 87 29.90 7.29 0.98
C VAL A 87 28.42 7.73 1.00
N ALA A 88 28.02 8.42 2.06
CA ALA A 88 26.70 9.04 2.13
C ALA A 88 26.52 10.09 1.01
N PRO A 89 25.29 10.27 0.48
CA PRO A 89 24.99 11.31 -0.48
C PRO A 89 25.16 12.70 0.13
N SER A 90 25.51 13.67 -0.71
CA SER A 90 25.75 15.04 -0.28
C SER A 90 24.47 15.86 -0.44
N PHE A 91 23.80 16.16 0.67
CA PHE A 91 22.60 17.01 0.71
C PHE A 91 22.98 18.49 0.62
N ASP A 92 23.61 18.85 -0.49
CA ASP A 92 24.08 20.20 -0.77
C ASP A 92 22.99 21.07 -1.44
N TYR A 93 21.87 20.45 -1.87
CA TYR A 93 20.85 21.05 -2.73
C TYR A 93 19.42 20.88 -2.21
N VAL A 94 18.57 21.87 -2.52
CA VAL A 94 17.11 21.83 -2.42
C VAL A 94 16.53 21.76 -3.83
N ALA A 95 15.37 21.11 -3.99
CA ALA A 95 14.64 21.03 -5.24
C ALA A 95 13.14 21.30 -5.07
N GLU A 96 12.55 21.97 -6.06
CA GLU A 96 11.12 22.23 -6.19
C GLU A 96 10.42 21.02 -6.83
N VAL A 97 9.34 20.52 -6.23
CA VAL A 97 8.46 19.53 -6.87
C VAL A 97 7.53 20.27 -7.82
N LYS A 98 7.72 20.08 -9.13
CA LYS A 98 7.08 20.93 -10.15
C LYS A 98 6.02 20.22 -10.99
N TYR A 99 6.22 18.94 -11.29
CA TYR A 99 5.27 18.12 -12.03
C TYR A 99 5.12 16.76 -11.36
N TRP A 100 3.90 16.24 -11.29
CA TRP A 100 3.59 14.92 -10.76
C TRP A 100 2.35 14.37 -11.47
N ALA A 101 2.20 13.05 -11.48
CA ALA A 101 0.98 12.44 -12.01
C ALA A 101 -0.18 12.54 -11.00
N THR A 102 -1.35 12.98 -11.47
CA THR A 102 -2.60 13.05 -10.70
C THR A 102 -3.34 11.72 -10.70
N ASP A 103 -3.22 10.91 -11.76
CA ASP A 103 -3.78 9.56 -11.87
C ASP A 103 -3.30 8.63 -10.75
N ALA A 104 -4.24 7.94 -10.09
CA ALA A 104 -3.95 7.02 -8.99
C ALA A 104 -3.07 5.81 -9.41
N ASP A 105 -3.11 5.42 -10.68
CA ASP A 105 -2.30 4.32 -11.24
C ASP A 105 -0.90 4.75 -11.72
N MET A 106 -0.54 6.04 -11.59
CA MET A 106 0.73 6.61 -12.05
C MET A 106 1.52 7.24 -10.90
N ASP A 107 2.57 6.55 -10.45
CA ASP A 107 3.38 6.96 -9.31
C ASP A 107 4.70 7.64 -9.74
N VAL A 108 4.62 8.86 -10.29
CA VAL A 108 5.79 9.62 -10.78
C VAL A 108 5.73 11.10 -10.42
N ALA A 109 6.89 11.68 -10.09
CA ALA A 109 7.11 13.11 -9.88
C ALA A 109 8.48 13.58 -10.41
N PHE A 110 8.57 14.88 -10.73
CA PHE A 110 9.73 15.55 -11.29
C PHE A 110 10.11 16.77 -10.43
N LEU A 111 11.35 16.76 -9.97
CA LEU A 111 11.95 17.73 -9.06
C LEU A 111 13.03 18.53 -9.79
N TYR A 112 13.12 19.81 -9.50
CA TYR A 112 14.05 20.74 -10.14
C TYR A 112 14.97 21.33 -9.07
N ILE A 113 16.26 21.01 -9.12
CA ILE A 113 17.26 21.54 -8.19
C ILE A 113 17.39 23.06 -8.35
N ASP A 114 17.48 23.79 -7.23
CA ASP A 114 17.83 25.21 -7.21
C ASP A 114 19.32 25.42 -7.53
N ASN A 115 19.67 25.25 -8.80
CA ASN A 115 21.04 25.23 -9.30
C ASN A 115 21.61 26.65 -9.53
N GLN A 116 21.64 27.46 -8.47
CA GLN A 116 22.16 28.85 -8.51
C GLN A 116 23.60 28.94 -9.05
N ALA A 117 24.40 27.88 -8.87
CA ALA A 117 25.78 27.79 -9.35
C ALA A 117 25.92 27.42 -10.84
N ASN A 118 24.84 26.99 -11.50
CA ASN A 118 24.84 26.45 -12.87
C ASN A 118 25.82 25.27 -13.04
N GLU A 119 25.86 24.38 -12.05
CA GLU A 119 26.66 23.15 -12.07
C GLU A 119 26.05 22.13 -13.04
N LEU A 120 26.90 21.36 -13.72
CA LEU A 120 26.45 20.28 -14.61
C LEU A 120 26.54 18.94 -13.89
N PHE A 121 25.40 18.29 -13.73
CA PHE A 121 25.29 17.00 -13.07
C PHE A 121 25.43 15.81 -14.04
N SER A 122 25.65 14.62 -13.48
CA SER A 122 25.55 13.37 -14.25
C SER A 122 24.08 12.96 -14.37
N ALA A 123 23.62 12.68 -15.60
CA ALA A 123 22.22 12.35 -15.88
C ALA A 123 22.08 11.15 -16.83
N ILE A 124 20.87 10.60 -16.91
CA ILE A 124 20.49 9.48 -17.77
C ILE A 124 19.37 9.92 -18.72
N ASP A 125 19.53 9.68 -20.02
CA ASP A 125 18.41 9.72 -20.96
C ASP A 125 17.50 8.51 -20.68
N VAL A 126 16.46 8.75 -19.89
CA VAL A 126 15.52 7.70 -19.47
C VAL A 126 14.58 7.27 -20.60
N PHE A 127 14.43 8.07 -21.67
CA PHE A 127 13.54 7.78 -22.79
C PHE A 127 14.25 7.16 -24.01
N ALA A 128 15.56 6.87 -23.89
CA ALA A 128 16.40 6.29 -24.93
C ALA A 128 16.01 4.86 -25.36
N TYR A 129 15.22 4.14 -24.56
CA TYR A 129 14.92 2.72 -24.75
C TYR A 129 13.42 2.44 -24.66
N ASP A 130 12.90 1.74 -25.67
CA ASP A 130 11.52 1.29 -25.74
C ASP A 130 11.36 -0.05 -25.01
N THR A 131 10.62 -0.04 -23.90
CA THR A 131 10.42 -1.23 -23.06
C THR A 131 9.50 -2.29 -23.66
N ASN A 132 8.85 -2.03 -24.80
CA ASN A 132 8.17 -3.08 -25.59
C ASN A 132 9.14 -4.17 -26.08
N ASN A 133 10.46 -3.92 -26.02
CA ASN A 133 11.49 -4.90 -26.35
C ASN A 133 11.88 -5.83 -25.17
N LEU A 134 11.32 -5.63 -23.96
CA LEU A 134 11.58 -6.47 -22.78
C LEU A 134 10.76 -7.76 -22.80
N ASN A 135 11.40 -8.86 -22.38
CA ASN A 135 10.86 -10.21 -22.38
C ASN A 135 10.88 -10.80 -20.96
N LEU A 136 10.02 -11.80 -20.71
CA LEU A 136 10.07 -12.57 -19.46
C LEU A 136 11.45 -13.24 -19.30
N GLY A 137 12.10 -13.01 -18.16
CA GLY A 137 13.46 -13.49 -17.88
C GLY A 137 14.59 -12.52 -18.24
N ASP A 138 14.32 -11.37 -18.87
CA ASP A 138 15.34 -10.35 -19.10
C ASP A 138 15.86 -9.79 -17.77
N SER A 139 17.18 -9.64 -17.66
CA SER A 139 17.85 -9.22 -16.42
C SER A 139 17.61 -7.74 -16.12
N LEU A 140 17.21 -7.46 -14.88
CA LEU A 140 16.99 -6.14 -14.34
C LEU A 140 17.99 -5.85 -13.21
N GLU A 141 18.68 -4.72 -13.29
CA GLU A 141 19.57 -4.19 -12.26
C GLU A 141 18.95 -2.91 -11.69
N VAL A 142 18.79 -2.83 -10.37
CA VAL A 142 18.05 -1.77 -9.66
C VAL A 142 18.95 -1.09 -8.63
N VAL A 143 18.87 0.24 -8.57
CA VAL A 143 19.74 1.08 -7.74
C VAL A 143 18.92 2.14 -7.00
N GLY A 144 19.22 2.33 -5.71
CA GLY A 144 18.58 3.33 -4.84
C GLY A 144 19.18 3.37 -3.43
N TYR A 145 18.58 4.18 -2.56
CA TYR A 145 18.99 4.45 -1.18
C TYR A 145 18.00 3.86 -0.17
N PRO A 146 18.39 2.91 0.71
CA PRO A 146 17.47 2.25 1.64
C PRO A 146 16.93 3.22 2.70
N SER A 147 15.69 3.03 3.12
CA SER A 147 14.96 4.01 3.94
C SER A 147 15.41 4.10 5.40
N ILE A 148 15.96 3.03 5.97
CA ILE A 148 16.51 3.01 7.35
C ILE A 148 17.78 2.17 7.42
N GLY A 149 18.79 2.66 8.12
CA GLY A 149 19.89 1.84 8.67
C GLY A 149 21.16 1.72 7.82
N ASN A 150 21.17 2.22 6.59
CA ASN A 150 22.39 2.39 5.80
C ASN A 150 22.32 3.70 5.00
N SER A 151 23.43 4.44 4.92
CA SER A 151 23.50 5.74 4.23
C SER A 151 24.08 5.65 2.82
N THR A 152 24.42 4.46 2.34
CA THR A 152 25.11 4.25 1.05
C THR A 152 24.21 3.67 -0.04
N LEU A 153 24.59 3.92 -1.28
CA LEU A 153 23.85 3.48 -2.47
C LEU A 153 23.79 1.95 -2.52
N THR A 154 22.59 1.41 -2.65
CA THR A 154 22.30 -0.03 -2.65
C THR A 154 21.98 -0.50 -4.07
N TYR A 155 22.51 -1.67 -4.41
CA TYR A 155 22.30 -2.37 -5.68
C TYR A 155 21.56 -3.69 -5.41
N VAL A 156 20.53 -3.98 -6.19
CA VAL A 156 19.84 -5.27 -6.21
C VAL A 156 19.54 -5.68 -7.65
N ASN A 157 19.37 -6.98 -7.91
CA ASN A 157 19.06 -7.48 -9.25
C ASN A 157 17.95 -8.54 -9.24
N GLY A 158 17.37 -8.75 -10.42
CA GLY A 158 16.32 -9.75 -10.65
C GLY A 158 16.06 -9.92 -12.14
N VAL A 159 14.88 -10.45 -12.48
CA VAL A 159 14.41 -10.57 -13.87
C VAL A 159 13.00 -10.03 -14.03
N VAL A 160 12.64 -9.64 -15.26
CA VAL A 160 11.25 -9.38 -15.66
C VAL A 160 10.42 -10.64 -15.42
N SER A 161 9.47 -10.58 -14.49
CA SER A 161 8.57 -11.68 -14.12
C SER A 161 7.16 -11.53 -14.68
N GLY A 162 6.85 -10.39 -15.31
CA GLY A 162 5.55 -10.09 -15.91
C GLY A 162 5.34 -8.60 -16.13
N PHE A 163 4.12 -8.23 -16.50
CA PHE A 163 3.65 -6.84 -16.64
C PHE A 163 2.24 -6.73 -16.03
N SER A 164 1.81 -5.55 -15.61
CA SER A 164 0.47 -5.30 -15.06
C SER A 164 0.17 -3.80 -15.00
N GLY A 165 -0.84 -3.34 -15.75
CA GLY A 165 -1.13 -1.91 -15.88
C GLY A 165 0.12 -1.15 -16.33
N ASN A 166 0.46 -0.07 -15.62
CA ASN A 166 1.64 0.76 -15.89
C ASN A 166 2.98 0.14 -15.41
N TYR A 167 2.99 -1.08 -14.88
CA TYR A 167 4.15 -1.63 -14.16
C TYR A 167 4.75 -2.89 -14.79
N ILE A 168 6.08 -2.92 -14.82
CA ILE A 168 6.91 -4.12 -15.03
C ILE A 168 6.99 -4.86 -13.69
N LYS A 169 6.70 -6.17 -13.68
CA LYS A 169 6.92 -7.02 -12.51
C LYS A 169 8.34 -7.56 -12.52
N SER A 170 8.98 -7.56 -11.35
CA SER A 170 10.36 -7.99 -11.17
C SER A 170 10.51 -8.95 -9.99
N THR A 171 11.53 -9.81 -10.04
CA THR A 171 12.00 -10.60 -8.89
C THR A 171 13.05 -9.86 -8.05
N ALA A 172 13.44 -8.64 -8.42
CA ALA A 172 14.41 -7.85 -7.67
C ALA A 172 13.82 -7.43 -6.31
N PRO A 173 14.55 -7.56 -5.19
CA PRO A 173 14.08 -7.16 -3.87
C PRO A 173 14.09 -5.62 -3.73
N ILE A 174 12.99 -5.00 -4.15
CA ILE A 174 12.70 -3.58 -3.92
C ILE A 174 12.24 -3.39 -2.47
N ASP A 175 12.47 -2.20 -1.92
CA ASP A 175 12.01 -1.77 -0.59
C ASP A 175 11.56 -0.30 -0.63
N GLN A 176 11.04 0.21 0.49
CA GLN A 176 10.51 1.57 0.57
C GLN A 176 11.57 2.67 0.33
N GLY A 177 12.87 2.37 0.44
CA GLY A 177 13.92 3.34 0.17
C GLY A 177 14.33 3.37 -1.29
N ASN A 178 14.53 2.20 -1.90
CA ASN A 178 14.92 2.14 -3.32
C ASN A 178 13.78 2.45 -4.30
N SER A 179 12.54 2.56 -3.82
CA SER A 179 11.46 3.31 -4.47
C SER A 179 11.90 4.72 -4.91
N GLY A 180 11.48 5.14 -6.09
CA GLY A 180 11.88 6.38 -6.75
C GLY A 180 13.23 6.30 -7.48
N GLY A 181 13.97 5.21 -7.31
CA GLY A 181 15.31 5.03 -7.86
C GLY A 181 15.32 4.68 -9.34
N SER A 182 16.33 3.91 -9.76
CA SER A 182 16.51 3.53 -11.15
C SER A 182 16.42 2.01 -11.35
N ALA A 183 15.70 1.57 -12.36
CA ALA A 183 15.81 0.22 -12.91
C ALA A 183 16.41 0.26 -14.33
N TYR A 184 17.37 -0.63 -14.58
CA TYR A 184 18.08 -0.77 -15.86
C TYR A 184 17.98 -2.21 -16.39
N ASN A 185 18.01 -2.37 -17.71
CA ASN A 185 18.28 -3.68 -18.34
C ASN A 185 19.79 -3.97 -18.41
N SER A 186 20.18 -5.19 -18.76
CA SER A 186 21.59 -5.65 -18.88
C SER A 186 22.46 -4.90 -19.91
N GLN A 187 21.92 -3.90 -20.61
CA GLN A 187 22.64 -3.05 -21.57
C GLN A 187 22.90 -1.64 -21.01
N GLY A 188 22.43 -1.34 -19.78
CA GLY A 188 22.57 -0.03 -19.13
C GLY A 188 21.47 0.97 -19.48
N TYR A 189 20.45 0.58 -20.26
CA TYR A 189 19.30 1.42 -20.55
C TYR A 189 18.32 1.43 -19.38
N PHE A 190 17.79 2.61 -19.07
CA PHE A 190 16.70 2.77 -18.09
C PHE A 190 15.41 2.11 -18.60
N VAL A 191 14.67 1.46 -17.71
CA VAL A 191 13.39 0.80 -18.04
C VAL A 191 12.23 1.24 -17.14
N GLY A 192 12.50 1.90 -16.02
CA GLY A 192 11.44 2.35 -15.11
C GLY A 192 11.90 2.71 -13.70
N ILE A 193 10.93 3.16 -12.92
CA ILE A 193 11.11 3.63 -11.54
C ILE A 193 10.64 2.52 -10.58
N PRO A 194 11.49 1.94 -9.71
CA PRO A 194 11.04 1.11 -8.60
C PRO A 194 9.97 1.86 -7.80
N SER A 195 8.85 1.23 -7.44
CA SER A 195 7.72 1.93 -6.80
C SER A 195 7.11 1.14 -5.62
N ALA A 196 6.75 -0.13 -5.84
CA ALA A 196 5.98 -0.90 -4.87
C ALA A 196 6.43 -2.36 -4.78
N VAL A 197 6.07 -3.02 -3.68
CA VAL A 197 6.35 -4.44 -3.41
C VAL A 197 5.07 -5.14 -2.98
N GLN A 198 4.74 -6.26 -3.61
CA GLN A 198 3.74 -7.18 -3.09
C GLN A 198 4.43 -8.39 -2.49
N LEU A 199 4.45 -8.43 -1.16
CA LEU A 199 5.10 -9.48 -0.37
C LEU A 199 4.29 -10.78 -0.46
N GLY A 200 4.87 -11.80 -1.08
CA GLY A 200 4.37 -13.17 -1.05
C GLY A 200 5.17 -14.06 -0.10
N VAL A 201 4.54 -15.08 0.48
CA VAL A 201 5.09 -15.92 1.57
C VAL A 201 6.41 -16.62 1.24
N ALA A 202 6.69 -16.85 -0.06
CA ALA A 202 7.91 -17.53 -0.53
C ALA A 202 8.67 -16.78 -1.65
N ASN A 203 8.08 -15.75 -2.25
CA ASN A 203 8.68 -14.90 -3.28
C ASN A 203 8.08 -13.50 -3.17
N SER A 204 8.92 -12.46 -3.14
CA SER A 204 8.48 -11.08 -3.38
C SER A 204 8.30 -10.85 -4.88
N ILE A 205 7.19 -10.22 -5.26
CA ILE A 205 7.03 -9.63 -6.59
C ILE A 205 7.05 -8.12 -6.42
N SER A 206 8.02 -7.49 -7.05
CA SER A 206 8.22 -6.05 -7.01
C SER A 206 7.74 -5.39 -8.30
N TYR A 207 7.34 -4.14 -8.20
CA TYR A 207 6.75 -3.36 -9.29
C TYR A 207 7.62 -2.16 -9.61
N ILE A 208 7.95 -2.04 -10.90
CA ILE A 208 8.75 -0.97 -11.49
C ILE A 208 7.82 -0.24 -12.46
N LEU A 209 7.52 1.03 -12.21
CA LEU A 209 6.70 1.87 -13.07
C LEU A 209 7.40 2.02 -14.43
N ASN A 210 6.74 1.58 -15.49
CA ASN A 210 7.31 1.47 -16.82
C ASN A 210 7.57 2.85 -17.44
N ILE A 211 8.79 3.09 -17.93
CA ILE A 211 9.15 4.40 -18.50
C ILE A 211 8.38 4.74 -19.78
N ASN A 212 7.90 3.73 -20.54
CA ASN A 212 6.97 3.96 -21.65
C ASN A 212 5.62 4.55 -21.16
N ASN A 213 5.06 4.04 -20.05
CA ASN A 213 3.81 4.57 -19.50
C ASN A 213 3.98 5.99 -18.93
N VAL A 214 5.14 6.30 -18.35
CA VAL A 214 5.50 7.69 -17.94
C VAL A 214 5.61 8.60 -19.16
N LYS A 215 6.19 8.13 -20.27
CA LYS A 215 6.27 8.86 -21.54
C LYS A 215 4.89 9.10 -22.17
N ASP A 216 4.04 8.08 -22.18
CA ASP A 216 2.67 8.20 -22.69
C ASP A 216 1.83 9.16 -21.83
N TRP A 217 2.03 9.18 -20.51
CA TRP A 217 1.45 10.20 -19.61
C TRP A 217 1.96 11.61 -19.94
N LEU A 218 3.28 11.81 -20.05
CA LEU A 218 3.86 13.10 -20.45
C LEU A 218 3.32 13.62 -21.80
N ILE A 219 3.11 12.72 -22.77
CA ILE A 219 2.53 13.06 -24.08
C ILE A 219 1.03 13.44 -23.97
N GLN A 220 0.29 12.86 -23.02
CA GLN A 220 -1.10 13.24 -22.75
C GLN A 220 -1.19 14.59 -22.01
N THR A 221 -0.25 14.85 -21.08
CA THR A 221 -0.23 16.07 -20.25
C THR A 221 0.29 17.31 -21.00
N PHE A 222 1.34 17.16 -21.82
CA PHE A 222 2.04 18.27 -22.48
C PHE A 222 2.01 18.20 -24.03
N GLY A 223 1.46 17.13 -24.61
CA GLY A 223 1.48 16.91 -26.06
C GLY A 223 2.76 16.22 -26.56
N SER A 224 2.88 16.05 -27.88
CA SER A 224 4.02 15.33 -28.50
C SER A 224 5.38 15.90 -28.17
N ASP A 225 5.44 17.20 -27.88
CA ASP A 225 6.66 17.97 -27.76
C ASP A 225 7.07 18.18 -26.28
N TYR A 226 6.49 17.37 -25.35
CA TYR A 226 6.63 17.42 -23.89
C TYR A 226 8.05 17.65 -23.34
N GLN A 227 9.08 17.27 -24.09
CA GLN A 227 10.48 17.49 -23.74
C GLN A 227 10.83 18.99 -23.64
N ALA A 228 10.13 19.85 -24.38
CA ALA A 228 10.31 21.31 -24.31
C ALA A 228 9.84 21.88 -22.96
N ASP A 229 8.68 21.44 -22.46
CA ASP A 229 8.16 21.87 -21.14
C ASP A 229 8.95 21.21 -20.01
N LEU A 230 9.18 19.89 -20.09
CA LEU A 230 9.88 19.13 -19.06
C LEU A 230 11.33 19.61 -18.85
N TYR A 231 12.10 19.79 -19.92
CA TYR A 231 13.51 20.20 -19.83
C TYR A 231 13.74 21.73 -19.95
N GLY A 232 12.71 22.49 -20.37
CA GLY A 232 12.75 23.96 -20.38
C GLY A 232 12.37 24.60 -19.04
N ALA A 233 11.74 23.85 -18.13
CA ALA A 233 11.41 24.29 -16.79
C ALA A 233 12.65 24.37 -15.86
N SER A 234 12.61 25.30 -14.92
CA SER A 234 13.60 25.43 -13.84
C SER A 234 12.93 25.45 -12.47
N ALA A 235 13.73 25.27 -11.42
CA ALA A 235 13.37 25.68 -10.07
C ALA A 235 13.10 27.20 -10.04
N THR A 236 12.25 27.62 -9.10
CA THR A 236 11.89 29.02 -8.87
C THR A 236 12.36 29.45 -7.49
N SER A 237 13.17 30.50 -7.43
CA SER A 237 13.76 30.99 -6.16
C SER A 237 12.76 31.68 -5.23
N ASN A 238 11.50 31.84 -5.67
CA ASN A 238 10.33 32.16 -4.86
C ASN A 238 9.31 31.03 -4.98
N ILE A 239 9.32 30.09 -4.03
CA ILE A 239 8.46 28.89 -3.96
C ILE A 239 6.95 29.20 -4.02
N ASN A 240 6.55 30.47 -3.82
CA ASN A 240 5.17 30.92 -3.69
C ASN A 240 4.58 31.60 -4.95
N GLU A 241 5.35 31.86 -6.02
CA GLU A 241 4.88 32.75 -7.12
C GLU A 241 4.78 32.13 -8.52
N ASN A 242 5.34 30.94 -8.78
CA ASN A 242 5.23 30.26 -10.09
C ASN A 242 5.07 28.73 -9.96
N ILE A 243 4.20 28.29 -9.05
CA ILE A 243 3.61 26.95 -9.16
C ILE A 243 2.75 26.98 -10.43
N ILE A 244 3.12 26.18 -11.44
CA ILE A 244 2.18 25.84 -12.51
C ILE A 244 1.25 24.79 -11.90
N GLU A 245 0.23 25.26 -11.18
CA GLU A 245 -0.94 24.42 -10.90
C GLU A 245 -1.50 24.01 -12.25
N GLN A 246 -1.32 22.73 -12.61
CA GLN A 246 -2.09 22.16 -13.71
C GLN A 246 -3.55 22.24 -13.29
N GLN A 247 -4.31 23.13 -13.93
CA GLN A 247 -5.75 23.23 -13.73
C GLN A 247 -6.48 22.08 -14.47
N SER A 248 -6.08 20.85 -14.16
CA SER A 248 -7.03 19.75 -14.05
C SER A 248 -8.06 20.12 -12.99
N ASP A 249 -9.33 19.79 -13.20
CA ASP A 249 -10.31 19.86 -12.13
C ASP A 249 -9.86 18.92 -11.00
N ILE A 250 -9.72 19.47 -9.80
CA ILE A 250 -9.43 18.74 -8.55
C ILE A 250 -10.63 18.72 -7.61
N THR A 251 -11.74 19.36 -8.01
CA THR A 251 -12.98 19.31 -7.24
C THR A 251 -13.62 17.94 -7.46
N SER A 252 -14.13 17.34 -6.39
CA SER A 252 -14.81 16.04 -6.47
C SER A 252 -16.32 16.29 -6.57
N PRO A 253 -17.07 15.48 -7.35
CA PRO A 253 -18.48 15.72 -7.60
C PRO A 253 -19.30 15.97 -6.33
N ASN A 254 -20.08 17.04 -6.35
CA ASN A 254 -20.89 17.47 -5.22
C ASN A 254 -21.95 16.40 -4.86
N THR A 255 -22.14 16.21 -3.55
CA THR A 255 -23.05 15.19 -3.00
C THR A 255 -24.22 15.76 -2.18
N ASP A 256 -24.34 17.09 -2.06
CA ASP A 256 -25.22 17.76 -1.08
C ASP A 256 -26.72 17.63 -1.44
N ALA A 257 -27.02 17.33 -2.70
CA ALA A 257 -28.38 17.24 -3.25
C ALA A 257 -28.69 15.85 -3.86
N VAL A 258 -27.97 14.80 -3.45
CA VAL A 258 -28.14 13.45 -4.00
C VAL A 258 -29.37 12.76 -3.41
N TYR A 259 -30.24 12.24 -4.28
CA TYR A 259 -31.45 11.49 -3.92
C TYR A 259 -31.48 10.13 -4.63
N GLY A 260 -32.18 9.17 -4.03
CA GLY A 260 -32.29 7.80 -4.54
C GLY A 260 -33.70 7.24 -4.46
N TRP A 261 -33.99 6.28 -5.32
CA TRP A 261 -35.25 5.53 -5.39
C TRP A 261 -34.98 4.05 -5.64
N VAL A 262 -35.92 3.20 -5.23
CA VAL A 262 -35.87 1.74 -5.41
C VAL A 262 -37.22 1.23 -5.91
N TYR A 263 -37.17 0.26 -6.83
CA TYR A 263 -38.31 -0.35 -7.51
C TYR A 263 -38.14 -1.87 -7.63
N THR A 264 -39.20 -2.59 -7.96
CA THR A 264 -39.12 -4.04 -8.29
C THR A 264 -38.37 -4.31 -9.59
N ASP A 265 -38.44 -3.39 -10.56
CA ASP A 265 -37.84 -3.54 -11.89
C ASP A 265 -37.71 -2.20 -12.63
N SER A 266 -37.06 -2.24 -13.80
CA SER A 266 -36.80 -1.06 -14.64
C SER A 266 -38.02 -0.45 -15.34
N SER A 267 -39.22 -1.01 -15.18
CA SER A 267 -40.47 -0.36 -15.59
C SER A 267 -40.94 0.71 -14.61
N MET A 268 -40.38 0.73 -13.38
CA MET A 268 -40.61 1.75 -12.35
C MET A 268 -42.08 1.88 -11.88
N ASN A 269 -42.94 0.89 -12.19
CA ASN A 269 -44.37 0.92 -11.86
C ASN A 269 -44.65 0.64 -10.37
N THR A 270 -43.77 -0.08 -9.68
CA THR A 270 -43.90 -0.42 -8.26
C THR A 270 -42.65 0.05 -7.53
N ALA A 271 -42.79 1.10 -6.73
CA ALA A 271 -41.73 1.57 -5.84
C ALA A 271 -41.68 0.71 -4.57
N LEU A 272 -40.46 0.45 -4.11
CA LEU A 272 -40.15 -0.11 -2.78
C LEU A 272 -39.72 1.03 -1.86
N THR A 273 -39.49 0.77 -0.56
CA THR A 273 -39.01 1.81 0.36
C THR A 273 -37.70 1.41 1.03
N PHE A 274 -36.68 2.29 0.97
CA PHE A 274 -35.47 2.13 1.76
C PHE A 274 -35.78 2.06 3.27
N GLU A 275 -34.88 1.44 4.03
CA GLU A 275 -34.98 1.16 5.47
C GLU A 275 -36.11 0.19 5.89
N GLN A 276 -37.18 0.05 5.08
CA GLN A 276 -38.25 -0.93 5.32
C GLN A 276 -37.85 -2.35 4.90
N THR A 277 -38.47 -3.35 5.53
CA THR A 277 -38.25 -4.77 5.21
C THR A 277 -38.96 -5.15 3.91
N GLU A 278 -38.17 -5.44 2.88
CA GLU A 278 -38.62 -5.85 1.56
C GLU A 278 -38.34 -7.34 1.29
N SER A 279 -39.06 -7.92 0.34
CA SER A 279 -38.93 -9.35 -0.04
C SER A 279 -38.51 -9.57 -1.50
N ASP A 280 -38.26 -8.50 -2.26
CA ASP A 280 -37.65 -8.59 -3.59
C ASP A 280 -36.14 -8.83 -3.47
N SER A 281 -35.63 -9.79 -4.24
CA SER A 281 -34.23 -10.20 -4.26
C SER A 281 -33.42 -9.55 -5.39
N ASN A 282 -34.05 -8.80 -6.31
CA ASN A 282 -33.39 -8.13 -7.42
C ASN A 282 -33.79 -6.65 -7.55
N PRO A 283 -33.72 -5.85 -6.46
CA PRO A 283 -34.20 -4.47 -6.43
C PRO A 283 -33.52 -3.60 -7.50
N TYR A 284 -34.31 -2.78 -8.18
CA TYR A 284 -33.85 -1.84 -9.20
C TYR A 284 -33.71 -0.44 -8.62
N PHE A 285 -32.48 0.07 -8.58
CA PHE A 285 -32.12 1.34 -7.97
C PHE A 285 -31.89 2.43 -9.02
N ILE A 286 -32.24 3.67 -8.65
CA ILE A 286 -31.99 4.89 -9.44
C ILE A 286 -31.53 5.98 -8.47
N TRP A 287 -30.58 6.82 -8.87
CA TRP A 287 -30.19 8.01 -8.11
C TRP A 287 -30.07 9.25 -9.03
N ASP A 288 -30.09 10.44 -8.46
CA ASP A 288 -29.89 11.71 -9.17
C ASP A 288 -29.31 12.77 -8.22
N GLY A 289 -28.85 13.90 -8.76
CA GLY A 289 -28.37 15.04 -7.97
C GLY A 289 -26.86 15.07 -7.65
N PHE A 290 -26.06 14.18 -8.23
CA PHE A 290 -24.61 14.39 -8.31
C PHE A 290 -24.31 15.43 -9.39
N THR A 291 -23.54 16.47 -9.07
CA THR A 291 -23.20 17.56 -10.00
C THR A 291 -21.73 17.93 -9.92
N ASP A 292 -21.14 18.24 -11.07
CA ASP A 292 -19.74 18.59 -11.21
C ASP A 292 -19.55 19.53 -12.42
N ASP A 293 -18.58 20.45 -12.37
CA ASP A 293 -18.34 21.42 -13.45
C ASP A 293 -17.64 20.79 -14.66
N SER A 294 -16.79 19.76 -14.46
CA SER A 294 -16.27 18.91 -15.54
C SER A 294 -17.28 17.85 -16.01
N GLY A 295 -18.24 17.51 -15.14
CA GLY A 295 -19.40 16.67 -15.41
C GLY A 295 -19.17 15.17 -15.17
N ILE A 296 -20.26 14.43 -14.90
CA ILE A 296 -20.19 13.04 -14.42
C ILE A 296 -19.95 12.05 -15.57
N ALA A 297 -18.86 11.28 -15.50
CA ALA A 297 -18.51 10.20 -16.43
C ALA A 297 -19.15 8.85 -16.05
N GLY A 298 -19.40 8.62 -14.76
CA GLY A 298 -20.00 7.38 -14.27
C GLY A 298 -20.12 7.31 -12.76
N TYR A 299 -20.44 6.12 -12.25
CA TYR A 299 -20.63 5.85 -10.83
C TYR A 299 -19.99 4.53 -10.44
N TYR A 300 -19.22 4.50 -9.36
CA TYR A 300 -18.83 3.28 -8.69
C TYR A 300 -19.94 2.85 -7.73
N VAL A 301 -20.47 1.64 -7.90
CA VAL A 301 -21.65 1.14 -7.18
C VAL A 301 -21.35 -0.20 -6.51
N TYR A 302 -21.52 -0.28 -5.19
CA TYR A 302 -21.46 -1.52 -4.42
C TYR A 302 -22.84 -1.85 -3.84
N PHE A 303 -23.16 -3.14 -3.75
CA PHE A 303 -24.36 -3.63 -3.06
C PHE A 303 -24.04 -4.88 -2.20
N GLY A 304 -24.22 -4.79 -0.89
CA GLY A 304 -23.83 -5.85 0.03
C GLY A 304 -23.90 -5.47 1.51
N PHE A 305 -23.45 -6.39 2.37
CA PHE A 305 -23.52 -6.27 3.83
C PHE A 305 -22.41 -5.41 4.48
N ASP A 306 -21.37 -5.00 3.76
CA ASP A 306 -20.33 -4.15 4.35
C ASP A 306 -20.59 -2.67 4.02
N PHE A 307 -21.00 -1.93 5.04
CA PHE A 307 -21.17 -0.48 5.00
C PHE A 307 -19.87 0.28 4.70
N ASN A 308 -18.72 -0.32 5.02
CA ASN A 308 -17.40 0.29 4.89
C ASN A 308 -16.68 -0.11 3.59
N ALA A 309 -17.32 -0.93 2.75
CA ALA A 309 -16.78 -1.27 1.44
C ALA A 309 -16.58 0.00 0.61
N ARG A 310 -15.47 0.11 -0.11
CA ARG A 310 -15.16 1.29 -0.93
C ARG A 310 -15.62 1.05 -2.36
N PRO A 311 -16.68 1.71 -2.89
CA PRO A 311 -17.19 1.41 -4.22
C PRO A 311 -16.15 1.49 -5.33
N ILE A 312 -15.19 2.40 -5.23
CA ILE A 312 -14.04 2.54 -6.14
C ILE A 312 -13.12 1.29 -6.19
N GLU A 313 -13.01 0.51 -5.11
CA GLU A 313 -12.14 -0.67 -5.01
C GLU A 313 -12.91 -2.01 -5.05
N GLU A 314 -14.16 -2.02 -4.57
CA GLU A 314 -14.96 -3.23 -4.31
C GLU A 314 -16.31 -3.26 -5.04
N GLY A 315 -16.69 -2.14 -5.67
CA GLY A 315 -17.91 -1.99 -6.45
C GLY A 315 -17.73 -2.23 -7.95
N MET A 316 -18.74 -1.83 -8.72
CA MET A 316 -18.79 -1.90 -10.17
C MET A 316 -18.94 -0.49 -10.75
N LEU A 317 -18.09 -0.13 -11.70
CA LEU A 317 -18.25 1.12 -12.47
C LEU A 317 -19.41 0.98 -13.46
N VAL A 318 -20.41 1.85 -13.37
CA VAL A 318 -21.55 1.94 -14.28
C VAL A 318 -21.63 3.34 -14.91
N THR A 319 -21.97 3.41 -16.20
CA THR A 319 -22.06 4.66 -16.98
C THR A 319 -23.46 5.28 -16.99
N SER A 320 -24.35 4.84 -16.08
CA SER A 320 -25.69 5.41 -15.93
C SER A 320 -26.11 5.40 -14.46
N ASN A 321 -27.03 6.29 -14.09
CA ASN A 321 -27.49 6.52 -12.73
C ASN A 321 -28.48 5.44 -12.19
N LYS A 322 -28.28 4.18 -12.62
CA LYS A 322 -29.22 3.06 -12.49
C LYS A 322 -28.47 1.76 -12.25
N TYR A 323 -28.97 0.93 -11.34
CA TYR A 323 -28.34 -0.35 -10.98
C TYR A 323 -29.37 -1.42 -10.62
N TYR A 324 -29.10 -2.66 -11.03
CA TYR A 324 -29.83 -3.84 -10.52
C TYR A 324 -29.06 -4.43 -9.35
N GLY A 325 -29.60 -4.26 -8.14
CA GLY A 325 -29.12 -4.96 -6.96
C GLY A 325 -29.47 -6.44 -7.00
N LYS A 326 -28.80 -7.22 -6.15
CA LYS A 326 -29.06 -8.64 -5.99
C LYS A 326 -28.80 -9.06 -4.54
N ALA A 327 -29.85 -9.44 -3.82
CA ALA A 327 -29.79 -9.83 -2.42
C ALA A 327 -29.52 -11.35 -2.27
N ASP A 328 -28.40 -11.82 -2.83
CA ASP A 328 -28.06 -13.25 -2.88
C ASP A 328 -27.16 -13.75 -1.74
N LYS A 329 -26.84 -12.89 -0.77
CA LYS A 329 -25.98 -13.19 0.39
C LYS A 329 -26.78 -13.65 1.63
N GLY A 330 -28.10 -13.66 1.57
CA GLY A 330 -29.03 -14.06 2.64
C GLY A 330 -29.90 -12.89 3.16
N ASP A 331 -30.71 -13.17 4.20
CA ASP A 331 -31.53 -12.17 4.90
C ASP A 331 -30.63 -11.15 5.64
N GLY A 332 -30.97 -9.86 5.60
CA GLY A 332 -30.27 -8.82 6.35
C GLY A 332 -30.31 -7.42 5.72
N GLU A 333 -29.53 -6.53 6.32
CA GLU A 333 -29.42 -5.12 5.94
C GLU A 333 -28.34 -4.92 4.87
N TYR A 334 -28.74 -4.71 3.62
CA TYR A 334 -27.83 -4.42 2.51
C TYR A 334 -27.65 -2.91 2.36
N TYR A 335 -26.43 -2.48 2.05
CA TYR A 335 -26.12 -1.11 1.70
C TYR A 335 -25.89 -1.01 0.19
N LEU A 336 -26.62 -0.10 -0.45
CA LEU A 336 -26.27 0.43 -1.77
C LEU A 336 -25.33 1.61 -1.54
N LEU A 337 -24.05 1.46 -1.90
CA LEU A 337 -23.03 2.49 -1.76
C LEU A 337 -22.67 3.04 -3.14
N VAL A 338 -22.71 4.35 -3.33
CA VAL A 338 -22.47 5.02 -4.61
C VAL A 338 -21.47 6.16 -4.46
N GLN A 339 -20.45 6.17 -5.32
CA GLN A 339 -19.58 7.31 -5.56
C GLN A 339 -19.68 7.73 -7.03
N ALA A 340 -19.88 9.01 -7.33
CA ALA A 340 -19.78 9.52 -8.69
C ALA A 340 -18.30 9.72 -9.08
N LYS A 341 -17.99 9.49 -10.37
CA LYS A 341 -16.72 9.84 -11.00
C LYS A 341 -16.96 10.87 -12.11
N ASP A 342 -16.18 11.93 -12.12
CA ASP A 342 -16.23 12.96 -13.17
C ASP A 342 -15.41 12.60 -14.43
N ASN A 343 -15.36 13.53 -15.39
CA ASN A 343 -14.57 13.41 -16.62
C ASN A 343 -13.05 13.68 -16.42
N SER A 344 -12.65 14.26 -15.28
CA SER A 344 -11.27 14.63 -14.94
C SER A 344 -10.51 13.58 -14.13
N GLY A 345 -11.23 12.66 -13.47
CA GLY A 345 -10.68 11.58 -12.66
C GLY A 345 -11.19 11.53 -11.22
N ASN A 346 -11.74 12.63 -10.67
CA ASN A 346 -12.06 12.72 -9.24
C ASN A 346 -13.30 11.90 -8.89
N VAL A 347 -13.42 11.55 -7.61
CA VAL A 347 -14.42 10.62 -7.11
C VAL A 347 -15.06 11.17 -5.84
N SER A 348 -16.39 11.21 -5.81
CA SER A 348 -17.16 11.82 -4.73
C SER A 348 -17.03 11.09 -3.39
N ASN A 349 -17.46 11.75 -2.32
CA ASN A 349 -17.85 11.07 -1.08
C ASN A 349 -18.90 9.97 -1.38
N THR A 350 -18.87 8.89 -0.59
CA THR A 350 -19.85 7.80 -0.71
C THR A 350 -21.20 8.23 -0.16
N ILE A 351 -22.22 8.22 -1.02
CA ILE A 351 -23.63 8.27 -0.60
C ILE A 351 -24.12 6.83 -0.43
N TYR A 352 -25.00 6.60 0.55
CA TYR A 352 -25.55 5.27 0.82
C TYR A 352 -27.06 5.28 0.98
N TRP A 353 -27.68 4.14 0.67
CA TRP A 353 -29.06 3.82 1.03
C TRP A 353 -29.17 2.39 1.55
N THR A 354 -30.08 2.17 2.49
CA THR A 354 -30.25 0.91 3.21
C THR A 354 -31.44 0.11 2.67
N TYR A 355 -31.21 -1.15 2.32
CA TYR A 355 -32.23 -2.08 1.80
C TYR A 355 -32.30 -3.33 2.70
N ASN A 356 -33.36 -3.40 3.52
CA ASN A 356 -33.55 -4.50 4.46
C ASN A 356 -34.26 -5.68 3.76
N TYR A 357 -33.48 -6.67 3.30
CA TYR A 357 -34.03 -7.85 2.63
C TYR A 357 -34.38 -8.95 3.65
N GLN A 358 -35.59 -9.50 3.55
CA GLN A 358 -35.97 -10.71 4.28
C GLN A 358 -36.70 -11.71 3.38
N SER A 359 -36.11 -12.89 3.20
CA SER A 359 -36.79 -14.05 2.63
C SER A 359 -37.90 -14.55 3.57
N ALA A 360 -38.93 -15.18 3.01
CA ALA A 360 -40.19 -15.40 3.72
C ALA A 360 -40.16 -16.42 4.91
N ASN A 361 -39.00 -16.95 5.34
CA ASN A 361 -38.91 -18.01 6.36
C ASN A 361 -37.59 -18.05 7.18
N SER A 362 -37.51 -17.40 8.36
CA SER A 362 -36.42 -17.61 9.36
C SER A 362 -36.81 -17.15 10.80
N HIS A 363 -36.18 -17.70 11.86
CA HIS A 363 -36.45 -17.43 13.31
C HIS A 363 -35.19 -17.70 14.22
N ASN A 364 -35.11 -17.10 15.43
CA ASN A 364 -33.87 -16.91 16.26
C ASN A 364 -33.81 -17.63 17.65
N ILE A 365 -32.60 -17.89 18.20
CA ILE A 365 -32.28 -18.28 19.64
C ILE A 365 -30.87 -17.74 20.09
N ILE A 366 -30.60 -17.60 21.42
CA ILE A 366 -29.43 -16.91 22.09
C ILE A 366 -28.84 -17.75 23.28
N LEU A 367 -27.59 -17.52 23.81
CA LEU A 367 -27.15 -17.52 25.28
C LEU A 367 -25.59 -17.58 25.63
N GLU A 368 -25.24 -17.54 26.95
CA GLU A 368 -24.05 -16.89 27.64
C GLU A 368 -22.96 -17.81 28.35
N PRO A 369 -21.93 -17.29 29.13
CA PRO A 369 -20.68 -17.99 29.57
C PRO A 369 -20.30 -18.06 31.12
N ILE A 370 -19.13 -18.63 31.53
CA ILE A 370 -18.57 -18.81 32.94
C ILE A 370 -16.97 -18.75 33.02
N THR A 371 -16.31 -18.90 34.20
CA THR A 371 -14.97 -18.32 34.64
C THR A 371 -13.97 -19.16 35.54
N ASP A 372 -12.67 -18.76 35.65
CA ASP A 372 -11.71 -18.65 36.83
C ASP A 372 -10.31 -19.41 36.88
N SER A 373 -9.34 -18.96 37.74
CA SER A 373 -7.86 -18.77 37.48
C SER A 373 -6.78 -19.05 38.62
N PRO A 374 -5.45 -19.29 38.33
CA PRO A 374 -4.31 -19.34 39.33
C PRO A 374 -2.90 -18.70 38.96
N VAL A 375 -1.90 -18.63 39.89
CA VAL A 375 -0.67 -17.72 39.90
C VAL A 375 0.76 -18.40 40.13
N VAL A 376 1.93 -17.80 39.71
CA VAL A 376 3.46 -18.03 39.95
C VAL A 376 4.40 -18.42 38.70
N ILE A 377 5.38 -17.71 38.03
CA ILE A 377 6.10 -16.36 37.95
C ILE A 377 6.77 -16.08 36.54
N ASN A 378 6.97 -14.81 36.06
CA ASN A 378 8.13 -14.39 35.17
C ASN A 378 8.47 -12.84 35.07
N TYR A 379 9.64 -12.48 34.50
CA TYR A 379 10.28 -11.14 34.27
C TYR A 379 9.71 -10.36 33.06
N ASP A 380 9.77 -9.02 33.03
CA ASP A 380 9.32 -8.13 31.93
C ASP A 380 10.35 -7.01 31.64
N PRO A 381 10.72 -6.73 30.37
CA PRO A 381 11.75 -5.75 30.00
C PRO A 381 11.32 -4.27 30.00
N TYR A 382 10.09 -3.93 30.40
CA TYR A 382 9.53 -2.56 30.32
C TYR A 382 9.20 -1.90 31.68
N GLU A 383 9.68 -2.48 32.79
CA GLU A 383 9.65 -1.91 34.16
C GLU A 383 8.30 -1.30 34.58
N LEU A 384 7.30 -2.17 34.82
CA LEU A 384 6.09 -1.78 35.55
C LEU A 384 6.40 -1.70 37.06
N ASP A 385 6.09 -0.57 37.70
CA ASP A 385 6.23 -0.28 39.16
C ASP A 385 5.34 -1.14 40.10
N PHE A 386 4.89 -2.32 39.65
CA PHE A 386 3.99 -3.19 40.37
C PHE A 386 4.52 -4.63 40.40
N PRO A 387 4.40 -5.36 41.54
CA PRO A 387 4.73 -6.78 41.60
C PRO A 387 3.97 -7.58 40.54
N GLN A 388 4.69 -8.28 39.65
CA GLN A 388 4.08 -8.89 38.49
C GLN A 388 3.26 -10.14 38.83
N ALA A 389 2.08 -10.21 38.22
CA ALA A 389 1.36 -11.44 38.01
C ALA A 389 2.21 -12.43 37.20
N THR A 390 1.86 -13.68 37.42
CA THR A 390 2.90 -14.63 37.76
C THR A 390 2.54 -15.98 37.11
N LEU A 391 1.28 -16.40 37.27
CA LEU A 391 0.47 -17.18 36.32
C LEU A 391 -0.90 -16.43 36.25
N PRO A 392 -1.84 -16.80 35.37
CA PRO A 392 -3.02 -15.98 35.09
C PRO A 392 -4.01 -15.87 36.26
N GLY A 393 -4.14 -14.67 36.85
CA GLY A 393 -5.24 -14.37 37.79
C GLY A 393 -6.60 -14.19 37.08
N ALA A 394 -7.69 -14.01 37.84
CA ALA A 394 -9.06 -13.90 37.27
C ALA A 394 -9.18 -12.86 36.15
N LEU A 395 -8.52 -11.69 36.30
CA LEU A 395 -8.49 -10.64 35.29
C LEU A 395 -7.90 -11.10 33.95
N ALA A 396 -6.87 -11.95 33.98
CA ALA A 396 -6.21 -12.46 32.77
C ALA A 396 -7.13 -13.37 31.95
N GLN A 397 -8.05 -14.10 32.60
CA GLN A 397 -9.08 -14.86 31.90
C GLN A 397 -10.28 -13.99 31.46
N THR A 398 -10.70 -13.01 32.26
CA THR A 398 -11.70 -12.02 31.82
C THR A 398 -11.24 -11.25 30.58
N LEU A 399 -9.93 -11.10 30.40
CA LEU A 399 -9.28 -10.49 29.24
C LEU A 399 -8.70 -11.51 28.26
N SER A 400 -9.07 -12.79 28.38
CA SER A 400 -8.59 -13.86 27.50
C SER A 400 -8.88 -13.54 26.03
N GLY A 401 -7.86 -13.60 25.19
CA GLY A 401 -7.95 -13.28 23.77
C GLY A 401 -8.10 -11.80 23.44
N ARG A 402 -8.02 -10.89 24.41
CA ARG A 402 -8.10 -9.45 24.13
C ARG A 402 -6.75 -8.90 23.69
N ILE A 403 -6.82 -7.95 22.77
CA ILE A 403 -5.79 -6.93 22.59
C ILE A 403 -6.04 -5.83 23.63
N LEU A 404 -4.98 -5.37 24.29
CA LEU A 404 -4.98 -4.38 25.36
C LEU A 404 -4.03 -3.23 24.99
N LEU A 405 -4.36 -2.00 25.36
CA LEU A 405 -3.52 -0.81 25.14
C LEU A 405 -3.11 -0.19 26.48
N GLN A 406 -1.82 0.06 26.68
CA GLN A 406 -1.28 0.60 27.93
C GLN A 406 -1.50 2.13 28.03
N VAL A 407 -2.58 2.55 28.69
CA VAL A 407 -3.02 3.96 28.70
C VAL A 407 -2.25 4.89 29.67
N GLU A 408 -1.36 4.32 30.47
CA GLU A 408 -0.55 5.04 31.49
C GLU A 408 0.94 5.12 31.09
N ARG A 409 1.25 4.97 29.79
CA ARG A 409 2.62 5.09 29.25
C ARG A 409 2.60 5.58 27.78
N ASN A 410 3.11 4.81 26.81
CA ASN A 410 3.22 5.22 25.40
C ASN A 410 2.12 4.62 24.50
N GLY A 411 1.07 4.03 25.08
CA GLY A 411 0.02 3.33 24.33
C GLY A 411 0.40 1.91 23.90
N GLU A 412 1.40 1.29 24.53
CA GLU A 412 1.93 -0.01 24.14
C GLU A 412 0.84 -1.09 24.01
N ALA A 413 0.86 -1.81 22.88
CA ALA A 413 -0.09 -2.87 22.60
C ALA A 413 0.34 -4.22 23.17
N TRP A 414 -0.62 -4.97 23.72
CA TRP A 414 -0.43 -6.30 24.30
C TRP A 414 -1.55 -7.26 23.86
N TYR A 415 -1.25 -8.55 23.70
CA TYR A 415 -2.22 -9.60 23.39
C TYR A 415 -2.26 -10.66 24.49
N VAL A 416 -3.43 -10.97 25.02
CA VAL A 416 -3.61 -12.03 26.02
C VAL A 416 -3.97 -13.34 25.32
N TYR A 417 -3.07 -14.31 25.27
CA TYR A 417 -3.27 -15.52 24.46
C TYR A 417 -4.26 -16.52 25.13
N PRO A 418 -5.34 -16.97 24.47
CA PRO A 418 -6.36 -17.79 25.13
C PRO A 418 -5.90 -19.11 25.73
N ASN A 419 -4.90 -19.77 25.13
CA ASN A 419 -4.51 -21.12 25.56
C ASN A 419 -3.70 -21.13 26.88
N ASN A 420 -3.08 -20.01 27.27
CA ASN A 420 -2.31 -19.91 28.52
C ASN A 420 -2.61 -18.66 29.36
N ASN A 421 -3.45 -17.74 28.88
CA ASN A 421 -3.85 -16.48 29.51
C ASN A 421 -2.66 -15.60 29.97
N LYS A 422 -1.53 -15.67 29.26
CA LYS A 422 -0.40 -14.75 29.42
C LYS A 422 -0.50 -13.59 28.42
N ARG A 423 0.03 -12.42 28.78
CA ARG A 423 0.20 -11.26 27.89
C ARG A 423 1.47 -11.41 27.06
N TYR A 424 1.40 -10.96 25.82
CA TYR A 424 2.49 -10.91 24.84
C TYR A 424 2.56 -9.49 24.25
N PHE A 425 3.76 -9.02 23.92
CA PHE A 425 3.99 -7.65 23.47
C PHE A 425 3.77 -7.53 21.95
N LEU A 426 2.95 -6.58 21.50
CA LEU A 426 2.59 -6.42 20.07
C LEU A 426 3.29 -5.23 19.37
N ASN A 427 4.08 -4.43 20.10
CA ASN A 427 4.38 -3.05 19.69
C ASN A 427 5.39 -2.90 18.54
N ARG A 428 6.13 -3.95 18.15
CA ARG A 428 6.99 -3.96 16.95
C ARG A 428 6.47 -4.99 15.93
N PRO A 429 6.60 -4.75 14.61
CA PRO A 429 6.18 -5.71 13.59
C PRO A 429 6.77 -7.12 13.75
N ALA A 430 8.03 -7.22 14.22
CA ALA A 430 8.69 -8.49 14.50
C ALA A 430 8.08 -9.27 15.69
N ASP A 431 7.55 -8.57 16.71
CA ASP A 431 6.90 -9.19 17.85
C ASP A 431 5.52 -9.72 17.44
N ALA A 432 4.75 -8.89 16.73
CA ALA A 432 3.46 -9.27 16.16
C ALA A 432 3.59 -10.46 15.18
N PHE A 433 4.62 -10.47 14.32
CA PHE A 433 4.92 -11.61 13.45
C PHE A 433 5.28 -12.88 14.24
N THR A 434 6.06 -12.75 15.31
CA THR A 434 6.44 -13.89 16.15
C THR A 434 5.22 -14.46 16.90
N ILE A 435 4.34 -13.60 17.42
CA ILE A 435 3.05 -13.99 17.99
C ILE A 435 2.18 -14.71 16.96
N MET A 436 2.07 -14.19 15.73
CA MET A 436 1.30 -14.85 14.66
C MET A 436 1.89 -16.23 14.32
N ARG A 437 3.23 -16.35 14.22
CA ARG A 437 3.91 -17.61 13.87
C ARG A 437 3.80 -18.70 14.94
N GLU A 438 4.00 -18.34 16.21
CA GLU A 438 4.12 -19.31 17.31
C GLU A 438 2.80 -19.54 18.07
N LEU A 439 1.88 -18.57 18.05
CA LEU A 439 0.58 -18.64 18.75
C LEU A 439 -0.63 -18.68 17.79
N GLY A 440 -0.41 -18.49 16.49
CA GLY A 440 -1.45 -18.61 15.47
C GLY A 440 -1.92 -20.06 15.30
N LEU A 441 -3.23 -20.25 15.20
CA LEU A 441 -3.84 -21.55 14.94
C LEU A 441 -4.05 -21.70 13.44
N GLY A 442 -3.28 -22.60 12.81
CA GLY A 442 -3.49 -22.96 11.41
C GLY A 442 -4.89 -23.53 11.19
N ALA A 443 -5.60 -22.99 10.21
CA ALA A 443 -6.95 -23.38 9.82
C ALA A 443 -7.06 -23.49 8.29
N THR A 444 -7.93 -24.38 7.81
CA THR A 444 -8.21 -24.53 6.38
C THR A 444 -8.89 -23.28 5.84
N HIS A 445 -8.69 -22.96 4.56
CA HIS A 445 -9.37 -21.85 3.90
C HIS A 445 -10.89 -22.03 4.00
N GLN A 446 -11.36 -23.27 3.89
CA GLN A 446 -12.77 -23.62 4.12
C GLN A 446 -13.24 -23.25 5.53
N PHE A 447 -12.48 -23.52 6.59
CA PHE A 447 -12.88 -23.17 7.95
C PHE A 447 -12.98 -21.64 8.14
N ILE A 448 -12.01 -20.89 7.61
CA ILE A 448 -11.98 -19.42 7.71
C ILE A 448 -13.14 -18.78 6.93
N SER A 449 -13.48 -19.33 5.75
CA SER A 449 -14.62 -18.85 4.94
C SER A 449 -16.00 -19.33 5.43
N SER A 450 -16.07 -20.35 6.31
CA SER A 450 -17.34 -20.95 6.74
C SER A 450 -18.08 -20.19 7.84
N TYR A 451 -17.50 -19.16 8.45
CA TYR A 451 -18.07 -18.52 9.65
C TYR A 451 -18.03 -16.99 9.60
N SER A 452 -19.20 -16.37 9.72
CA SER A 452 -19.34 -14.93 10.05
C SER A 452 -19.22 -14.66 11.54
N VAL A 453 -19.74 -15.58 12.37
CA VAL A 453 -19.46 -15.70 13.81
C VAL A 453 -18.88 -17.10 14.04
N TYR A 454 -17.63 -17.15 14.47
CA TYR A 454 -16.87 -18.38 14.60
C TYR A 454 -17.33 -19.23 15.81
N PRO A 455 -16.98 -20.53 15.85
CA PRO A 455 -17.19 -21.35 17.04
C PRO A 455 -16.45 -20.79 18.26
N LYS A 456 -17.10 -20.78 19.45
CA LYS A 456 -16.53 -20.22 20.70
C LYS A 456 -15.13 -20.76 21.09
N HIS A 457 -14.71 -21.92 20.57
CA HIS A 457 -13.38 -22.51 20.86
C HIS A 457 -12.19 -21.86 20.09
N VAL A 458 -12.46 -20.99 19.11
CA VAL A 458 -11.44 -20.15 18.45
C VAL A 458 -11.57 -18.66 18.76
N TRP A 459 -12.53 -18.26 19.59
CA TRP A 459 -12.67 -16.88 20.04
C TRP A 459 -11.41 -16.42 20.77
N GLY A 460 -10.96 -15.21 20.48
CA GLY A 460 -9.74 -14.64 21.04
C GLY A 460 -8.44 -15.09 20.38
N LYS A 461 -8.49 -16.00 19.40
CA LYS A 461 -7.28 -16.53 18.73
C LYS A 461 -7.00 -15.79 17.43
N ILE A 462 -5.76 -15.88 16.99
CA ILE A 462 -5.37 -15.60 15.61
C ILE A 462 -5.47 -16.92 14.85
N LEU A 463 -6.22 -16.94 13.76
CA LEU A 463 -6.21 -18.03 12.77
C LEU A 463 -5.25 -17.67 11.64
N LEU A 464 -4.57 -18.67 11.08
CA LEU A 464 -3.76 -18.54 9.85
C LEU A 464 -4.36 -19.41 8.75
N ASP A 465 -4.56 -18.86 7.56
CA ASP A 465 -4.97 -19.63 6.39
C ASP A 465 -3.80 -20.44 5.81
N VAL A 466 -3.73 -21.73 6.17
CA VAL A 466 -2.62 -22.61 5.76
C VAL A 466 -2.79 -23.21 4.37
N GLU A 467 -3.90 -22.92 3.68
CA GLU A 467 -4.21 -23.44 2.34
C GLU A 467 -4.13 -22.34 1.26
N LYS A 468 -3.97 -21.08 1.65
CA LYS A 468 -3.91 -19.90 0.77
C LYS A 468 -2.57 -19.16 0.89
N ASN A 469 -2.54 -17.87 1.23
CA ASN A 469 -1.34 -17.03 1.31
C ASN A 469 -0.89 -16.80 2.76
N GLY A 470 -1.27 -17.65 3.72
CA GLY A 470 -0.96 -17.43 5.14
C GLY A 470 -1.76 -16.29 5.78
N GLU A 471 -2.90 -15.91 5.20
CA GLU A 471 -3.73 -14.81 5.70
C GLU A 471 -4.08 -14.98 7.19
N ALA A 472 -3.73 -13.97 7.99
CA ALA A 472 -3.97 -13.96 9.43
C ALA A 472 -5.29 -13.25 9.79
N TYR A 473 -6.06 -13.85 10.70
CA TYR A 473 -7.36 -13.34 11.14
C TYR A 473 -7.49 -13.41 12.67
N TYR A 474 -7.67 -12.26 13.33
CA TYR A 474 -7.99 -12.18 14.75
C TYR A 474 -9.49 -12.38 14.97
N ILE A 475 -9.87 -13.41 15.73
CA ILE A 475 -11.26 -13.69 16.09
C ILE A 475 -11.61 -12.91 17.37
N TYR A 476 -12.32 -11.79 17.26
CA TYR A 476 -12.59 -10.91 18.40
C TYR A 476 -13.44 -11.61 19.47
N PRO A 477 -12.97 -11.78 20.73
CA PRO A 477 -13.60 -12.68 21.71
C PRO A 477 -14.92 -12.17 22.30
N ILE A 478 -15.41 -11.00 21.89
CA ILE A 478 -16.72 -10.47 22.31
C ILE A 478 -17.82 -10.80 21.30
N THR A 479 -17.51 -10.79 19.99
CA THR A 479 -18.50 -10.98 18.91
C THR A 479 -18.28 -12.27 18.12
N GLY A 480 -17.13 -12.90 18.24
CA GLY A 480 -16.74 -14.06 17.44
C GLY A 480 -16.47 -13.77 15.96
N ARG A 481 -16.44 -12.50 15.55
CA ARG A 481 -16.13 -12.10 14.17
C ARG A 481 -14.62 -12.14 13.92
N ALA A 482 -14.22 -12.54 12.71
CA ALA A 482 -12.85 -12.41 12.24
C ALA A 482 -12.54 -10.98 11.79
N TYR A 483 -11.33 -10.52 12.09
CA TYR A 483 -10.76 -9.27 11.61
C TYR A 483 -9.39 -9.56 10.99
N TYR A 484 -9.19 -9.15 9.74
CA TYR A 484 -7.97 -9.44 8.97
C TYR A 484 -6.76 -8.67 9.49
N LEU A 485 -5.59 -9.33 9.58
CA LEU A 485 -4.33 -8.78 10.10
C LEU A 485 -3.25 -8.55 9.01
N GLY A 486 -3.53 -8.85 7.74
CA GLY A 486 -2.49 -8.96 6.71
C GLY A 486 -1.86 -7.66 6.21
N ARG A 487 -2.26 -6.48 6.71
CA ARG A 487 -1.56 -5.20 6.46
C ARG A 487 -1.35 -4.46 7.79
N PRO A 488 -0.26 -3.68 7.97
CA PRO A 488 -0.05 -2.87 9.17
C PRO A 488 -1.23 -1.95 9.52
N ALA A 489 -1.89 -1.38 8.50
CA ALA A 489 -3.07 -0.53 8.69
C ALA A 489 -4.29 -1.30 9.23
N ASP A 490 -4.51 -2.56 8.82
CA ASP A 490 -5.61 -3.38 9.34
C ASP A 490 -5.36 -3.75 10.82
N ALA A 491 -4.11 -4.10 11.15
CA ALA A 491 -3.69 -4.36 12.53
C ALA A 491 -3.81 -3.10 13.41
N PHE A 492 -3.41 -1.92 12.91
CA PHE A 492 -3.58 -0.65 13.62
C PHE A 492 -5.06 -0.30 13.84
N ARG A 493 -5.92 -0.49 12.84
CA ARG A 493 -7.38 -0.35 12.98
C ARG A 493 -7.93 -1.27 14.07
N ILE A 494 -7.55 -2.54 14.06
CA ILE A 494 -7.93 -3.53 15.10
C ILE A 494 -7.48 -3.09 16.49
N MET A 495 -6.24 -2.59 16.64
CA MET A 495 -5.75 -2.06 17.91
C MET A 495 -6.57 -0.85 18.37
N ARG A 496 -6.88 0.09 17.48
CA ARG A 496 -7.67 1.30 17.76
C ARG A 496 -9.12 1.01 18.16
N GLU A 497 -9.78 0.06 17.51
CA GLU A 497 -11.23 -0.16 17.62
C GLU A 497 -11.63 -1.30 18.55
N LEU A 498 -10.77 -2.33 18.70
CA LEU A 498 -11.05 -3.54 19.49
C LEU A 498 -10.11 -3.66 20.71
N GLY A 499 -9.05 -2.87 20.76
CA GLY A 499 -8.11 -2.79 21.88
C GLY A 499 -8.77 -2.20 23.13
N LEU A 500 -8.57 -2.84 24.27
CA LEU A 500 -9.09 -2.35 25.56
C LEU A 500 -8.00 -1.59 26.32
N GLY A 501 -8.26 -0.34 26.67
CA GLY A 501 -7.37 0.44 27.53
C GLY A 501 -7.18 -0.21 28.91
N ILE A 502 -5.92 -0.37 29.35
CA ILE A 502 -5.56 -0.97 30.63
C ILE A 502 -4.49 -0.16 31.35
N THR A 503 -4.65 -0.04 32.68
CA THR A 503 -3.72 0.63 33.58
C THR A 503 -2.52 -0.26 33.90
N ASN A 504 -1.36 0.32 34.21
CA ASN A 504 -0.12 -0.37 34.58
C ASN A 504 -0.36 -1.35 35.74
N GLN A 505 -1.17 -0.95 36.74
CA GLN A 505 -1.54 -1.80 37.89
C GLN A 505 -2.40 -3.01 37.49
N ASN A 506 -3.22 -2.91 36.45
CA ASN A 506 -4.08 -4.00 35.99
C ASN A 506 -3.39 -4.88 34.94
N LEU A 507 -2.57 -4.29 34.07
CA LEU A 507 -1.66 -4.99 33.17
C LEU A 507 -0.72 -5.91 33.96
N ALA A 508 -0.15 -5.38 35.05
CA ALA A 508 0.64 -6.12 36.02
C ALA A 508 -0.10 -7.30 36.68
N LYS A 509 -1.44 -7.42 36.58
CA LYS A 509 -2.21 -8.58 37.10
C LYS A 509 -2.35 -9.71 36.06
N ILE A 510 -1.74 -9.58 34.88
CA ILE A 510 -1.66 -10.59 33.82
C ILE A 510 -0.18 -11.01 33.65
N PRO A 511 0.21 -12.29 33.79
CA PRO A 511 1.60 -12.71 33.58
C PRO A 511 2.08 -12.43 32.15
N PHE A 512 3.32 -11.98 32.00
CA PHE A 512 4.00 -11.88 30.70
C PHE A 512 4.74 -13.19 30.36
N ASP A 513 5.01 -13.42 29.07
CA ASP A 513 5.89 -14.49 28.61
C ASP A 513 6.80 -14.04 27.46
N PHE A 514 7.98 -14.65 27.39
CA PHE A 514 8.87 -14.57 26.23
C PHE A 514 8.59 -15.77 25.31
N ILE A 515 8.54 -15.50 24.01
CA ILE A 515 8.52 -16.47 22.90
C ILE A 515 9.56 -16.00 21.88
#